data_AF-A0A2V7PLP2-F1
#
_entry.id   AF-A0A2V7PLP2-F1
#
_cell.length_a   1.000
_cell.length_b   1.000
_cell.length_c   1.000
_cell.angle_alpha   90.00
_cell.angle_beta   90.00
_cell.angle_gamma   90.00
#
_symmetry.space_group_name_H-M   'P 1'
#
loop_
_entity.id
_entity.type
_entity.pdbx_description
1 polymer ?
#
loop_
_entity_poly.entity_id
_entity_poly.type
_entity_poly.pdbx_seq_one_letter_code
_entity_poly.pdbx_strand_id
1 'polypeptide(L)'
;MARVKLIVDKADIAPEHHALFDTLAALRGRVSGPSTVVLHSPGLARPWNEISEYLHRESIVEPPHAELAVCATARERDCGYVWNAHVPLARQAGIAAETIATVRERRPVDDLPDSARAVVLYVQQLLRNNRVESAVFDELLKAHDSKWLVELTGWIGRYAALSGILNAFEVTPAAPVEVLPEVPGAVAGQAKARPPLGAPRVTPITRRDQVAEAHRPVFDAVAAGRGSIRGPFPILLYSPELCR
;
A
#
# COMPACT_ATOMS: atom_id res chain seq x y z
N MET A 1 15.75 -10.15 16.45
CA MET A 1 15.98 -11.22 15.45
C MET A 1 14.62 -11.68 14.97
N ALA A 2 14.47 -12.05 13.70
CA ALA A 2 13.16 -12.47 13.17
C ALA A 2 12.61 -13.70 13.92
N ARG A 3 11.28 -13.78 14.07
CA ARG A 3 10.59 -14.83 14.83
C ARG A 3 10.47 -16.17 14.10
N VAL A 4 10.89 -16.23 12.85
CA VAL A 4 11.01 -17.45 12.04
C VAL A 4 12.32 -17.45 11.27
N LYS A 5 12.78 -18.63 10.85
CA LYS A 5 13.93 -18.76 9.94
C LYS A 5 13.66 -17.95 8.68
N LEU A 6 14.56 -17.04 8.33
CA LEU A 6 14.47 -16.31 7.06
C LEU A 6 14.85 -17.24 5.91
N ILE A 7 14.03 -17.29 4.87
CA ILE A 7 14.33 -18.01 3.62
C ILE A 7 15.28 -17.13 2.81
N VAL A 8 16.56 -17.50 2.77
CA VAL A 8 17.62 -16.76 2.06
C VAL A 8 18.35 -17.62 1.05
N ASP A 9 18.27 -18.94 1.19
CA ASP A 9 18.85 -19.92 0.29
C ASP A 9 17.77 -20.80 -0.35
N LYS A 10 18.02 -21.25 -1.58
CA LYS A 10 17.11 -22.15 -2.30
C LYS A 10 16.89 -23.48 -1.54
N ALA A 11 17.87 -23.91 -0.75
CA ALA A 11 17.74 -25.10 0.11
C ALA A 11 16.76 -24.91 1.29
N ASP A 12 16.33 -23.68 1.57
CA ASP A 12 15.38 -23.38 2.65
C ASP A 12 13.92 -23.65 2.26
N ILE A 13 13.65 -23.98 0.99
CA ILE A 13 12.30 -24.19 0.46
C ILE A 13 12.22 -25.49 -0.35
N ALA A 14 11.02 -26.08 -0.39
CA ALA A 14 10.76 -27.31 -1.13
C ALA A 14 11.14 -27.18 -2.62
N PRO A 15 11.67 -28.26 -3.25
CA PRO A 15 12.10 -28.23 -4.65
C PRO A 15 11.06 -27.71 -5.64
N GLU A 16 9.76 -28.00 -5.43
CA GLU A 16 8.70 -27.49 -6.30
C GLU A 16 8.59 -25.95 -6.34
N HIS A 17 9.16 -25.25 -5.37
CA HIS A 17 9.13 -23.79 -5.27
C HIS A 17 10.45 -23.12 -5.67
N HIS A 18 11.45 -23.88 -6.12
CA HIS A 18 12.75 -23.34 -6.54
C HIS A 18 12.61 -22.34 -7.69
N ALA A 19 11.69 -22.56 -8.63
CA ALA A 19 11.41 -21.62 -9.72
C ALA A 19 10.85 -20.27 -9.24
N LEU A 20 10.01 -20.29 -8.18
CA LEU A 20 9.52 -19.07 -7.56
C LEU A 20 10.67 -18.34 -6.84
N PHE A 21 11.49 -19.07 -6.09
CA PHE A 21 12.68 -18.52 -5.44
C PHE A 21 13.59 -17.81 -6.46
N ASP A 22 13.87 -18.46 -7.60
CA ASP A 22 14.71 -17.91 -8.66
C ASP A 22 14.11 -16.64 -9.27
N THR A 23 12.80 -16.65 -9.53
CA THR A 23 12.08 -15.45 -10.00
C THR A 23 12.28 -14.29 -9.02
N LEU A 24 12.08 -14.52 -7.72
CA LEU A 24 12.21 -13.46 -6.71
C LEU A 24 13.65 -12.99 -6.53
N ALA A 25 14.63 -13.91 -6.63
CA ALA A 25 16.04 -13.56 -6.60
C ALA A 25 16.42 -12.71 -7.81
N ALA A 26 15.96 -13.06 -9.01
CA ALA A 26 16.24 -12.32 -10.24
C ALA A 26 15.74 -10.87 -10.20
N LEU A 27 14.61 -10.60 -9.53
CA LEU A 27 14.07 -9.24 -9.39
C LEU A 27 14.98 -8.29 -8.60
N ARG A 28 15.80 -8.81 -7.67
CA ARG A 28 16.56 -8.01 -6.70
C ARG A 28 18.01 -8.47 -6.49
N GLY A 29 18.53 -9.33 -7.37
CA GLY A 29 19.83 -10.00 -7.26
C GLY A 29 19.91 -11.10 -6.19
N ARG A 30 19.03 -11.09 -5.19
CA ARG A 30 18.90 -12.12 -4.15
C ARG A 30 17.53 -12.05 -3.48
N VAL A 31 17.10 -13.16 -2.86
CA VAL A 31 15.98 -13.12 -1.92
C VAL A 31 16.40 -12.34 -0.67
N SER A 32 15.70 -11.24 -0.39
CA SER A 32 16.01 -10.36 0.73
C SER A 32 14.76 -9.65 1.23
N GLY A 33 14.86 -9.06 2.42
CA GLY A 33 13.79 -8.27 3.01
C GLY A 33 12.49 -9.05 3.18
N PRO A 34 11.33 -8.46 2.85
CA PRO A 34 10.03 -9.11 3.04
C PRO A 34 9.89 -10.48 2.39
N SER A 35 10.53 -10.70 1.24
CA SER A 35 10.44 -11.96 0.50
C SER A 35 10.96 -13.14 1.33
N THR A 36 11.90 -12.91 2.25
CA THR A 36 12.47 -13.96 3.13
C THR A 36 11.45 -14.53 4.12
N VAL A 37 10.37 -13.80 4.41
CA VAL A 37 9.28 -14.26 5.28
C VAL A 37 8.07 -14.70 4.47
N VAL A 38 7.69 -13.93 3.44
CA VAL A 38 6.50 -14.25 2.63
C VAL A 38 6.67 -15.59 1.88
N LEU A 39 7.90 -15.99 1.55
CA LEU A 39 8.19 -17.29 0.93
C LEU A 39 7.84 -18.52 1.79
N HIS A 40 7.57 -18.36 3.09
CA HIS A 40 6.96 -19.43 3.90
C HIS A 40 5.56 -19.79 3.43
N SER A 41 4.92 -18.93 2.62
CA SER A 41 3.68 -19.21 1.91
C SER A 41 3.87 -18.97 0.41
N PRO A 42 4.36 -19.96 -0.35
CA PRO A 42 4.65 -19.81 -1.79
C PRO A 42 3.44 -19.40 -2.63
N GLY A 43 2.25 -19.91 -2.27
CA GLY A 43 0.99 -19.52 -2.91
C GLY A 43 0.60 -18.06 -2.68
N LEU A 44 1.00 -17.47 -1.55
CA LEU A 44 0.83 -16.04 -1.28
C LEU A 44 1.94 -15.20 -1.92
N ALA A 45 3.17 -15.73 -1.94
CA ALA A 45 4.35 -15.00 -2.39
C ALA A 45 4.26 -14.51 -3.84
N ARG A 46 3.66 -15.30 -4.75
CA ARG A 46 3.45 -14.86 -6.13
C ARG A 46 2.54 -13.61 -6.22
N PRO A 47 1.25 -13.67 -5.87
CA PRO A 47 0.35 -12.52 -5.99
C PRO A 47 0.80 -11.32 -5.14
N TRP A 48 1.49 -11.59 -4.02
CA TRP A 48 2.09 -10.55 -3.18
C TRP A 48 3.17 -9.73 -3.90
N ASN A 49 3.96 -10.37 -4.76
CA ASN A 49 4.96 -9.68 -5.56
C ASN A 49 4.30 -9.02 -6.78
N GLU A 50 3.35 -9.66 -7.45
CA GLU A 50 2.65 -9.10 -8.62
C GLU A 50 1.98 -7.76 -8.30
N ILE A 51 1.25 -7.64 -7.17
CA ILE A 51 0.71 -6.34 -6.74
C ILE A 51 1.81 -5.31 -6.46
N SER A 52 2.97 -5.75 -5.97
CA SER A 52 4.09 -4.84 -5.70
C SER A 52 4.68 -4.35 -7.00
N GLU A 53 4.87 -5.22 -7.99
CA GLU A 53 5.40 -4.85 -9.29
C GLU A 53 4.47 -3.88 -10.00
N TYR A 54 3.17 -4.14 -10.00
CA TYR A 54 2.17 -3.22 -10.52
C TYR A 54 2.30 -1.83 -9.89
N LEU A 55 2.29 -1.77 -8.55
CA LEU A 55 2.37 -0.49 -7.85
C LEU A 55 3.64 0.29 -8.22
N HIS A 56 4.81 -0.34 -8.26
CA HIS A 56 6.06 0.37 -8.51
C HIS A 56 6.36 0.64 -10.00
N ARG A 57 5.74 -0.08 -10.95
CA ARG A 57 6.07 0.02 -12.38
C ARG A 57 4.94 0.58 -13.24
N GLU A 58 3.69 0.38 -12.83
CA GLU A 58 2.51 0.63 -13.67
C GLU A 58 1.50 1.58 -13.02
N SER A 59 1.59 1.80 -11.70
CA SER A 59 0.69 2.73 -11.01
C SER A 59 0.76 4.14 -11.59
N ILE A 60 -0.40 4.79 -11.69
CA ILE A 60 -0.53 6.19 -12.08
C ILE A 60 -0.25 7.15 -10.92
N VAL A 61 -0.11 6.65 -9.68
CA VAL A 61 0.26 7.46 -8.53
C VAL A 61 1.73 7.84 -8.64
N GLU A 62 1.99 9.13 -8.74
CA GLU A 62 3.33 9.65 -8.97
C GLU A 62 4.24 9.37 -7.76
N PRO A 63 5.57 9.18 -7.99
CA PRO A 63 6.51 8.84 -6.93
C PRO A 63 6.45 9.72 -5.67
N PRO A 64 6.27 11.06 -5.75
CA PRO A 64 6.16 11.87 -4.54
C PRO A 64 4.99 11.44 -3.65
N HIS A 65 3.80 11.20 -4.23
CA HIS A 65 2.60 10.82 -3.49
C HIS A 65 2.68 9.37 -2.99
N ALA A 66 3.15 8.46 -3.84
CA ALA A 66 3.33 7.06 -3.48
C ALA A 66 4.31 6.91 -2.31
N GLU A 67 5.51 7.48 -2.40
CA GLU A 67 6.53 7.36 -1.35
C GLU A 67 6.13 8.07 -0.05
N LEU A 68 5.44 9.21 -0.14
CA LEU A 68 4.88 9.88 1.04
C LEU A 68 3.79 9.03 1.71
N ALA A 69 2.91 8.41 0.92
CA ALA A 69 1.88 7.50 1.45
C ALA A 69 2.50 6.27 2.12
N VAL A 70 3.58 5.71 1.56
CA VAL A 70 4.31 4.59 2.15
C VAL A 70 5.00 4.99 3.45
N CYS A 71 5.70 6.13 3.48
CA CYS A 71 6.35 6.64 4.70
C CYS A 71 5.32 6.92 5.80
N ALA A 72 4.21 7.57 5.48
CA ALA A 72 3.12 7.80 6.43
C ALA A 72 2.51 6.49 6.93
N THR A 73 2.29 5.51 6.05
CA THR A 73 1.79 4.19 6.42
C THR A 73 2.75 3.45 7.34
N ALA A 74 4.05 3.48 7.04
CA ALA A 74 5.08 2.90 7.88
C ALA A 74 5.10 3.52 9.28
N ARG A 75 4.94 4.85 9.38
CA ARG A 75 4.82 5.54 10.65
C ARG A 75 3.55 5.17 11.42
N GLU A 76 2.41 5.06 10.76
CA GLU A 76 1.15 4.64 11.41
C GLU A 76 1.20 3.20 11.93
N ARG A 77 2.06 2.37 11.34
CA ARG A 77 2.30 0.99 11.77
C ARG A 77 3.55 0.83 12.64
N ASP A 78 4.26 1.92 12.93
CA ASP A 78 5.58 1.91 13.59
C ASP A 78 6.54 0.85 13.00
N CYS A 79 6.53 0.70 11.67
CA CYS A 79 7.34 -0.29 10.96
C CYS A 79 8.68 0.31 10.51
N GLY A 80 9.70 0.14 11.36
CA GLY A 80 11.05 0.65 11.10
C GLY A 80 11.70 0.08 9.83
N TYR A 81 11.37 -1.14 9.43
CA TYR A 81 11.88 -1.74 8.19
C TYR A 81 11.42 -0.97 6.95
N VAL A 82 10.10 -0.75 6.82
CA VAL A 82 9.53 -0.03 5.67
C VAL A 82 9.98 1.42 5.70
N TRP A 83 9.94 2.06 6.86
CA TRP A 83 10.42 3.43 7.03
C TRP A 83 11.86 3.57 6.50
N ASN A 84 12.75 2.67 6.94
CA ASN A 84 14.14 2.70 6.55
C ASN A 84 14.36 2.54 5.04
N ALA A 85 13.56 1.68 4.40
CA ALA A 85 13.66 1.44 2.97
C ALA A 85 13.12 2.61 2.12
N HIS A 86 12.06 3.29 2.59
CA HIS A 86 11.31 4.25 1.78
C HIS A 86 11.67 5.71 2.00
N VAL A 87 12.23 6.10 3.14
CA VAL A 87 12.68 7.51 3.32
C VAL A 87 13.73 7.94 2.29
N PRO A 88 14.73 7.13 1.91
CA PRO A 88 15.64 7.48 0.81
C PRO A 88 14.91 7.68 -0.53
N LEU A 89 13.91 6.86 -0.82
CA LEU A 89 13.10 6.95 -2.04
C LEU A 89 12.20 8.20 -2.03
N ALA A 90 11.59 8.52 -0.89
CA ALA A 90 10.82 9.76 -0.72
C ALA A 90 11.68 11.01 -0.95
N ARG A 91 12.92 11.03 -0.44
CA ARG A 91 13.87 12.12 -0.72
C ARG A 91 14.23 12.19 -2.20
N GLN A 92 14.50 11.05 -2.83
CA GLN A 92 14.79 10.98 -4.27
C GLN A 92 13.60 11.46 -5.12
N ALA A 93 12.37 11.21 -4.67
CA ALA A 93 11.15 11.70 -5.28
C ALA A 93 10.88 13.20 -5.00
N GLY A 94 11.78 13.90 -4.29
CA GLY A 94 11.67 15.34 -4.05
C GLY A 94 10.82 15.72 -2.84
N ILE A 95 10.47 14.78 -1.96
CA ILE A 95 9.79 15.12 -0.70
C ILE A 95 10.75 15.87 0.21
N ALA A 96 10.34 17.05 0.65
CA ALA A 96 11.12 17.89 1.55
C ALA A 96 11.43 17.18 2.87
N ALA A 97 12.65 17.40 3.39
CA ALA A 97 13.08 16.85 4.66
C ALA A 97 12.12 17.21 5.82
N GLU A 98 11.57 18.42 5.79
CA GLU A 98 10.59 18.89 6.78
C GLU A 98 9.28 18.08 6.74
N THR A 99 8.78 17.74 5.55
CA THR A 99 7.61 16.87 5.40
C THR A 99 7.86 15.48 5.98
N ILE A 100 9.04 14.91 5.68
CA ILE A 100 9.44 13.60 6.23
C ILE A 100 9.55 13.69 7.76
N ALA A 101 10.14 14.76 8.30
CA ALA A 101 10.25 14.99 9.74
C ALA A 101 8.88 15.15 10.40
N THR A 102 7.93 15.86 9.77
CA THR A 102 6.55 16.00 10.24
C THR A 102 5.86 14.65 10.36
N VAL A 103 5.97 13.80 9.33
CA VAL A 103 5.47 12.43 9.37
C VAL A 103 6.20 11.63 10.47
N ARG A 104 7.54 11.67 10.49
CA ARG A 104 8.39 10.92 11.42
C ARG A 104 8.04 11.18 12.88
N GLU A 105 7.76 12.43 13.22
CA GLU A 105 7.53 12.89 14.59
C GLU A 105 6.04 12.98 14.94
N ARG A 106 5.15 12.61 14.01
CA ARG A 106 3.70 12.75 14.15
C ARG A 106 3.29 14.19 14.50
N ARG A 107 4.00 15.18 13.95
CA ARG A 107 3.67 16.61 14.13
C ARG A 107 2.37 16.95 13.40
N PRO A 108 1.68 18.05 13.78
CA PRO A 108 0.56 18.58 13.01
C PRO A 108 0.94 18.81 11.54
N VAL A 109 -0.01 18.59 10.65
CA VAL A 109 0.20 18.61 9.19
C VAL A 109 -0.26 19.90 8.54
N ASP A 110 -0.73 20.86 9.33
CA ASP A 110 -1.30 22.14 8.87
C ASP A 110 -0.30 22.95 8.03
N ASP A 111 0.99 22.89 8.40
CA ASP A 111 2.08 23.59 7.72
C ASP A 111 2.65 22.83 6.51
N LEU A 112 2.12 21.63 6.20
CA LEU A 112 2.54 20.91 4.99
C LEU A 112 1.91 21.53 3.73
N PRO A 113 2.62 21.50 2.59
CA PRO A 113 2.01 21.84 1.30
C PRO A 113 0.72 21.06 1.05
N ASP A 114 -0.30 21.70 0.46
CA ASP A 114 -1.65 21.15 0.32
C ASP A 114 -1.67 19.69 -0.15
N SER A 115 -0.96 19.39 -1.24
CA SER A 115 -0.91 18.03 -1.79
C SER A 115 -0.28 17.01 -0.83
N ALA A 116 0.79 17.38 -0.12
CA ALA A 116 1.43 16.52 0.88
C ALA A 116 0.54 16.34 2.12
N ARG A 117 -0.09 17.43 2.58
CA ARG A 117 -1.05 17.41 3.69
C ARG A 117 -2.20 16.46 3.39
N ALA A 118 -2.80 16.55 2.21
CA ALA A 118 -3.93 15.72 1.82
C ALA A 118 -3.57 14.22 1.82
N VAL A 119 -2.41 13.84 1.28
CA VAL A 119 -1.94 12.44 1.32
C VAL A 119 -1.72 11.96 2.75
N VAL A 120 -1.02 12.74 3.58
CA VAL A 120 -0.75 12.34 4.98
C VAL A 120 -2.04 12.21 5.78
N LEU A 121 -2.98 13.15 5.63
CA LEU A 121 -4.30 13.08 6.26
C LEU A 121 -5.09 11.86 5.77
N TYR A 122 -5.07 11.57 4.46
CA TYR A 122 -5.75 10.41 3.90
C TYR A 122 -5.26 9.12 4.56
N VAL A 123 -3.93 8.94 4.67
CA VAL A 123 -3.30 7.80 5.34
C VAL A 123 -3.70 7.73 6.82
N GLN A 124 -3.55 8.82 7.56
CA GLN A 124 -3.84 8.86 8.99
C GLN A 124 -5.31 8.56 9.26
N GLN A 125 -6.24 9.18 8.53
CA GLN A 125 -7.67 8.96 8.70
C GLN A 125 -8.07 7.53 8.31
N LEU A 126 -7.53 7.00 7.21
CA LEU A 126 -7.80 5.64 6.79
C LEU A 126 -7.31 4.61 7.81
N LEU A 127 -6.06 4.73 8.30
CA LEU A 127 -5.47 3.72 9.17
C LEU A 127 -5.89 3.82 10.65
N ARG A 128 -6.18 5.04 11.14
CA ARG A 128 -6.62 5.24 12.54
C ARG A 128 -8.12 5.08 12.70
N ASN A 129 -8.91 5.55 11.72
CA ASN A 129 -10.36 5.65 11.84
C ASN A 129 -11.13 4.71 10.90
N ASN A 130 -10.42 3.93 10.05
CA ASN A 130 -11.01 3.11 9.00
C ASN A 130 -11.93 3.89 8.04
N ARG A 131 -11.74 5.21 7.96
CA ARG A 131 -12.58 6.13 7.17
C ARG A 131 -11.87 7.45 6.93
N VAL A 132 -11.81 7.85 5.66
CA VAL A 132 -11.36 9.17 5.24
C VAL A 132 -12.53 10.15 5.29
N GLU A 133 -12.31 11.37 5.75
CA GLU A 133 -13.31 12.44 5.78
C GLU A 133 -13.57 12.99 4.37
N SER A 134 -14.78 13.52 4.12
CA SER A 134 -15.17 13.92 2.76
C SER A 134 -14.28 15.04 2.23
N ALA A 135 -13.90 16.02 3.06
CA ALA A 135 -13.03 17.12 2.63
C ALA A 135 -11.71 16.62 2.00
N VAL A 136 -11.00 15.71 2.68
CA VAL A 136 -9.72 15.14 2.18
C VAL A 136 -9.94 14.25 0.97
N PHE A 137 -11.01 13.44 0.99
CA PHE A 137 -11.33 12.54 -0.12
C PHE A 137 -11.67 13.33 -1.40
N ASP A 138 -12.54 14.33 -1.28
CA ASP A 138 -13.04 15.12 -2.41
C ASP A 138 -11.94 16.04 -2.97
N GLU A 139 -11.04 16.54 -2.11
CA GLU A 139 -9.84 17.29 -2.54
C GLU A 139 -8.94 16.45 -3.45
N LEU A 140 -8.56 15.24 -3.01
CA LEU A 140 -7.72 14.34 -3.80
C LEU A 140 -8.43 13.83 -5.06
N LEU A 141 -9.73 13.52 -4.97
CA LEU A 141 -10.52 13.11 -6.13
C LEU A 141 -10.57 14.21 -7.19
N LYS A 142 -10.72 15.47 -6.77
CA LYS A 142 -10.77 16.63 -7.68
C LYS A 142 -9.41 16.95 -8.29
N ALA A 143 -8.33 16.78 -7.53
CA ALA A 143 -6.97 17.03 -8.00
C ALA A 143 -6.47 15.96 -8.99
N HIS A 144 -6.98 14.74 -8.87
CA HIS A 144 -6.61 13.59 -9.69
C HIS A 144 -7.87 12.98 -10.33
N ASP A 145 -8.12 11.70 -10.09
CA ASP A 145 -9.34 11.01 -10.49
C ASP A 145 -9.61 9.78 -9.59
N SER A 146 -10.63 9.00 -9.94
CA SER A 146 -11.01 7.80 -9.18
C SER A 146 -10.02 6.65 -9.33
N LYS A 147 -9.33 6.51 -10.46
CA LYS A 147 -8.30 5.48 -10.64
C LYS A 147 -7.13 5.77 -9.71
N TRP A 148 -6.70 7.02 -9.66
CA TRP A 148 -5.59 7.49 -8.83
C TRP A 148 -5.89 7.25 -7.35
N LEU A 149 -7.12 7.55 -6.89
CA LEU A 149 -7.51 7.29 -5.51
C LEU A 149 -7.60 5.79 -5.16
N VAL A 150 -8.06 4.95 -6.10
CA VAL A 150 -8.06 3.49 -5.91
C VAL A 150 -6.64 2.98 -5.76
N GLU A 151 -5.72 3.44 -6.61
CA GLU A 151 -4.31 3.02 -6.55
C GLU A 151 -3.56 3.58 -5.34
N LEU A 152 -3.79 4.85 -4.94
CA LEU A 152 -3.22 5.41 -3.71
C LEU A 152 -3.68 4.58 -2.50
N THR A 153 -4.96 4.22 -2.47
CA THR A 153 -5.50 3.33 -1.42
C THR A 153 -4.86 1.94 -1.50
N GLY A 154 -4.56 1.45 -2.69
CA GLY A 154 -3.79 0.21 -2.93
C GLY A 154 -2.37 0.27 -2.35
N TRP A 155 -1.63 1.36 -2.59
CA TRP A 155 -0.33 1.62 -1.98
C TRP A 155 -0.40 1.54 -0.44
N ILE A 156 -1.36 2.25 0.16
CA ILE A 156 -1.56 2.27 1.61
C ILE A 156 -1.90 0.88 2.14
N GLY A 157 -2.83 0.18 1.52
CA GLY A 157 -3.24 -1.17 1.93
C GLY A 157 -2.10 -2.18 1.83
N ARG A 158 -1.34 -2.15 0.72
CA ARG A 158 -0.22 -3.05 0.48
C ARG A 158 0.92 -2.84 1.48
N TYR A 159 1.21 -1.60 1.86
CA TYR A 159 2.25 -1.30 2.85
C TYR A 159 1.76 -1.43 4.29
N ALA A 160 0.46 -1.28 4.56
CA ALA A 160 -0.12 -1.62 5.86
C ALA A 160 -0.05 -3.12 6.12
N ALA A 161 -0.43 -3.95 5.13
CA ALA A 161 -0.32 -5.40 5.23
C ALA A 161 1.13 -5.86 5.39
N LEU A 162 2.05 -5.28 4.61
CA LEU A 162 3.48 -5.59 4.72
C LEU A 162 4.06 -5.21 6.07
N SER A 163 3.76 -4.01 6.54
CA SER A 163 4.18 -3.56 7.87
C SER A 163 3.66 -4.50 8.95
N GLY A 164 2.42 -4.99 8.82
CA GLY A 164 1.85 -6.01 9.70
C GLY A 164 2.66 -7.30 9.72
N ILE A 165 3.01 -7.84 8.55
CA ILE A 165 3.88 -9.04 8.44
C ILE A 165 5.24 -8.75 9.08
N LEU A 166 5.94 -7.70 8.67
CA LEU A 166 7.30 -7.42 9.15
C LEU A 166 7.34 -7.21 10.66
N ASN A 167 6.36 -6.52 11.23
CA ASN A 167 6.25 -6.33 12.67
C ASN A 167 5.90 -7.64 13.38
N ALA A 168 4.92 -8.41 12.88
CA ALA A 168 4.50 -9.67 13.49
C ALA A 168 5.64 -10.70 13.55
N PHE A 169 6.51 -10.69 12.55
CA PHE A 169 7.68 -11.56 12.43
C PHE A 169 8.99 -10.91 12.92
N GLU A 170 8.95 -9.67 13.44
CA GLU A 170 10.10 -8.90 13.93
C GLU A 170 11.28 -8.83 12.94
N VAL A 171 10.96 -8.59 11.67
CA VAL A 171 11.96 -8.40 10.62
C VAL A 171 12.53 -6.99 10.73
N THR A 172 13.81 -6.90 11.04
CA THR A 172 14.54 -5.63 11.18
C THR A 172 15.47 -5.38 10.00
N PRO A 173 15.70 -4.12 9.60
CA PRO A 173 16.75 -3.80 8.64
C PRO A 173 18.12 -4.20 9.18
N ALA A 174 19.00 -4.72 8.33
CA ALA A 174 20.33 -5.21 8.75
C ALA A 174 21.26 -4.07 9.19
N ALA A 175 21.19 -2.93 8.50
CA ALA A 175 21.94 -1.71 8.80
C ALA A 175 21.01 -0.50 8.58
N PRO A 176 20.20 -0.12 9.58
CA PRO A 176 19.30 1.02 9.44
C PRO A 176 20.09 2.32 9.33
N VAL A 177 19.76 3.12 8.30
CA VAL A 177 20.20 4.51 8.15
C VAL A 177 19.12 5.49 8.61
N GLU A 178 17.89 5.03 8.67
CA GLU A 178 16.70 5.80 9.00
C GLU A 178 15.94 5.10 10.13
N VAL A 179 15.75 5.82 11.24
CA VAL A 179 15.20 5.24 12.47
C VAL A 179 13.95 6.01 12.89
N LEU A 180 12.89 5.24 13.12
CA LEU A 180 11.69 5.74 13.76
C LEU A 180 11.94 5.96 15.26
N PRO A 181 11.64 7.16 15.80
CA PRO A 181 11.69 7.37 17.23
C PRO A 181 10.50 6.67 17.90
N GLU A 182 10.71 6.25 19.16
CA GLU A 182 9.67 5.78 20.08
C GLU A 182 8.78 6.95 20.52
N VAL A 183 8.06 7.52 19.57
CA VAL A 183 7.01 8.52 19.81
C VAL A 183 5.71 7.76 19.98
N PRO A 184 5.02 7.87 21.13
CA PRO A 184 3.74 7.19 21.33
C PRO A 184 2.77 7.49 20.20
N GLY A 185 2.00 6.48 19.79
CA GLY A 185 0.86 6.66 18.89
C GLY A 185 -0.11 7.67 19.47
N ALA A 186 -0.84 8.37 18.60
CA ALA A 186 -2.14 8.83 19.01
C ALA A 186 -2.87 7.60 19.55
N VAL A 187 -3.21 7.59 20.84
CA VAL A 187 -4.06 6.55 21.42
C VAL A 187 -5.28 6.49 20.52
N ALA A 188 -5.65 5.30 20.05
CA ALA A 188 -6.89 5.13 19.33
C ALA A 188 -8.01 5.63 20.26
N GLY A 189 -8.40 6.88 20.09
CA GLY A 189 -9.55 7.44 20.78
C GLY A 189 -10.71 6.50 20.48
N GLN A 190 -11.59 6.27 21.45
CA GLN A 190 -12.79 5.47 21.22
C GLN A 190 -13.44 5.96 19.93
N ALA A 191 -13.29 5.20 18.86
CA ALA A 191 -13.85 5.55 17.58
C ALA A 191 -15.34 5.58 17.83
N LYS A 192 -15.94 6.77 17.88
CA LYS A 192 -17.39 6.90 18.02
C LYS A 192 -17.99 5.99 16.98
N ALA A 193 -18.87 5.07 17.39
CA ALA A 193 -19.59 4.20 16.47
C ALA A 193 -20.24 5.09 15.40
N ARG A 194 -19.64 5.12 14.22
CA ARG A 194 -20.12 5.93 13.11
C ARG A 194 -21.12 5.05 12.35
N PRO A 195 -22.30 5.58 11.98
CA PRO A 195 -23.23 4.83 11.17
C PRO A 195 -22.55 4.37 9.87
N PRO A 196 -23.01 3.23 9.30
CA PRO A 196 -22.48 2.76 8.03
C PRO A 196 -22.48 3.91 7.02
N LEU A 197 -21.42 3.95 6.20
CA LEU A 197 -21.39 4.84 5.05
C LEU A 197 -22.67 4.61 4.23
N GLY A 198 -23.28 5.71 3.77
CA GLY A 198 -24.37 5.65 2.81
C GLY A 198 -23.88 5.16 1.44
N ALA A 199 -24.40 5.73 0.35
CA ALA A 199 -23.90 5.39 -0.99
C ALA A 199 -22.38 5.60 -1.11
N PRO A 200 -21.66 4.77 -1.90
CA PRO A 200 -20.25 4.97 -2.21
C PRO A 200 -19.97 6.38 -2.77
N ARG A 201 -18.84 6.99 -2.37
CA ARG A 201 -18.44 8.35 -2.81
C ARG A 201 -18.05 8.42 -4.29
N VAL A 202 -17.67 7.29 -4.87
CA VAL A 202 -17.42 7.13 -6.30
C VAL A 202 -18.53 6.25 -6.87
N THR A 203 -19.09 6.65 -8.01
CA THR A 203 -20.16 5.91 -8.69
C THR A 203 -19.73 4.48 -8.99
N PRO A 204 -20.41 3.44 -8.47
CA PRO A 204 -20.05 2.07 -8.77
C PRO A 204 -20.09 1.74 -10.28
N ILE A 205 -19.02 1.15 -10.81
CA ILE A 205 -18.99 0.57 -12.16
C ILE A 205 -19.78 -0.73 -12.11
N THR A 206 -20.94 -0.76 -12.76
CA THR A 206 -21.85 -1.91 -12.77
C THR A 206 -22.20 -2.37 -14.17
N ARG A 207 -21.90 -1.53 -15.17
CA ARG A 207 -22.20 -1.75 -16.57
C ARG A 207 -20.94 -1.63 -17.42
N ARG A 208 -20.90 -2.42 -18.49
CA ARG A 208 -19.77 -2.54 -19.41
C ARG A 208 -19.44 -1.24 -20.15
N ASP A 209 -20.45 -0.40 -20.40
CA ASP A 209 -20.30 0.91 -21.06
C ASP A 209 -19.58 1.95 -20.18
N GLN A 210 -19.53 1.73 -18.86
CA GLN A 210 -18.81 2.59 -17.92
C GLN A 210 -17.29 2.36 -17.92
N VAL A 211 -16.81 1.33 -18.65
CA VAL A 211 -15.40 0.97 -18.73
C VAL A 211 -14.86 1.30 -20.12
N ALA A 212 -13.68 1.90 -20.18
CA ALA A 212 -13.00 2.20 -21.45
C ALA A 212 -12.81 0.92 -22.26
N GLU A 213 -12.85 1.03 -23.60
CA GLU A 213 -12.89 -0.13 -24.49
C GLU A 213 -11.75 -1.12 -24.26
N ALA A 214 -10.53 -0.62 -24.03
CA ALA A 214 -9.36 -1.41 -23.73
C ALA A 214 -9.48 -2.27 -22.45
N HIS A 215 -10.34 -1.89 -21.50
CA HIS A 215 -10.51 -2.58 -20.22
C HIS A 215 -11.79 -3.42 -20.13
N ARG A 216 -12.63 -3.41 -21.17
CA ARG A 216 -13.84 -4.25 -21.22
C ARG A 216 -13.55 -5.75 -21.08
N PRO A 217 -12.44 -6.31 -21.60
CA PRO A 217 -12.11 -7.72 -21.35
C PRO A 217 -11.95 -8.07 -19.87
N VAL A 218 -11.41 -7.15 -19.05
CA VAL A 218 -11.31 -7.34 -17.60
C VAL A 218 -12.68 -7.33 -16.95
N PHE A 219 -13.55 -6.38 -17.33
CA PHE A 219 -14.94 -6.35 -16.87
C PHE A 219 -15.66 -7.67 -17.19
N ASP A 220 -15.54 -8.14 -18.44
CA ASP A 220 -16.18 -9.36 -18.92
C ASP A 220 -15.67 -10.59 -18.16
N ALA A 221 -14.35 -10.66 -17.89
CA ALA A 221 -13.75 -11.74 -17.10
C ALA A 221 -14.25 -11.76 -15.64
N VAL A 222 -14.34 -10.60 -14.98
CA VAL A 222 -14.88 -10.49 -13.62
C VAL A 222 -16.36 -10.91 -13.59
N ALA A 223 -17.15 -10.43 -14.55
CA ALA A 223 -18.57 -10.76 -14.66
C ALA A 223 -18.77 -12.26 -14.90
N ALA A 224 -18.00 -12.86 -15.82
CA ALA A 224 -18.07 -14.29 -16.11
C ALA A 224 -17.67 -15.14 -14.90
N GLY A 225 -16.59 -14.80 -14.21
CA GLY A 225 -16.11 -15.55 -13.05
C GLY A 225 -17.02 -15.48 -11.83
N ARG A 226 -17.91 -14.48 -11.74
CA ARG A 226 -18.74 -14.20 -10.54
C ARG A 226 -20.24 -14.12 -10.82
N GLY A 227 -20.65 -14.33 -12.07
CA GLY A 227 -22.03 -14.17 -12.55
C GLY A 227 -22.53 -12.72 -12.66
N SER A 228 -21.87 -11.76 -12.00
CA SER A 228 -22.19 -10.32 -12.09
C SER A 228 -21.08 -9.46 -11.46
N ILE A 229 -21.05 -8.16 -11.78
CA ILE A 229 -20.17 -7.20 -11.11
C ILE A 229 -20.77 -6.82 -9.74
N ARG A 230 -20.23 -7.39 -8.67
CA ARG A 230 -20.67 -7.20 -7.28
C ARG A 230 -19.47 -7.16 -6.32
N GLY A 231 -19.73 -6.86 -5.05
CA GLY A 231 -18.69 -6.86 -4.02
C GLY A 231 -17.69 -5.71 -4.23
N PRO A 232 -16.37 -5.98 -4.24
CA PRO A 232 -15.37 -4.91 -4.37
C PRO A 232 -15.18 -4.41 -5.81
N PHE A 233 -15.56 -5.21 -6.82
CA PHE A 233 -15.27 -4.94 -8.23
C PHE A 233 -15.89 -3.66 -8.80
N PRO A 234 -17.10 -3.21 -8.40
CA PRO A 234 -17.61 -1.92 -8.85
C PRO A 234 -16.71 -0.73 -8.53
N ILE A 235 -15.83 -0.85 -7.52
CA ILE A 235 -14.83 0.17 -7.19
C ILE A 235 -13.48 -0.20 -7.79
N LEU A 236 -13.05 -1.46 -7.70
CA LEU A 236 -11.75 -1.87 -8.24
C LEU A 236 -11.65 -1.72 -9.76
N LEU A 237 -12.77 -1.74 -10.50
CA LEU A 237 -12.77 -1.54 -11.95
C LEU A 237 -12.38 -0.12 -12.40
N TYR A 238 -12.26 0.84 -11.46
CA TYR A 238 -11.57 2.10 -11.76
C TYR A 238 -10.07 1.90 -11.98
N SER A 239 -9.51 0.81 -11.45
CA SER A 239 -8.17 0.33 -11.74
C SER A 239 -8.21 -1.14 -12.19
N PRO A 240 -8.64 -1.43 -13.44
CA PRO A 240 -8.89 -2.78 -13.95
C PRO A 240 -7.73 -3.76 -13.75
N GLU A 241 -6.49 -3.26 -13.70
CA GLU A 241 -5.30 -4.07 -13.46
C GLU A 241 -5.32 -4.76 -12.08
N LEU A 242 -6.02 -4.18 -11.10
CA LEU A 242 -6.24 -4.75 -9.77
C LEU A 242 -7.35 -5.81 -9.72
N CYS A 243 -8.06 -6.04 -10.82
CA CYS A 243 -9.19 -6.97 -10.91
C CYS A 243 -8.83 -8.35 -11.50
N ARG A 244 -7.56 -8.54 -11.89
CA ARG A 244 -7.07 -9.77 -12.54
C ARG A 244 -6.81 -10.90 -11.54
#